data_AF-A0A0D1KMZ9-F1
#
_entry.id   AF-A0A0D1KMZ9-F1
#
_cell.length_a   1.000
_cell.length_b   1.000
_cell.length_c   1.000
_cell.angle_alpha   90.00
_cell.angle_beta   90.00
_cell.angle_gamma   90.00
#
_symmetry.space_group_name_H-M   'P 1'
#
loop_
_entity.id
_entity.type
_entity.pdbx_description
1 polymer ?
#
loop_
_entity_poly.entity_id
_entity_poly.type
_entity_poly.pdbx_seq_one_letter_code
_entity_poly.pdbx_strand_id
1 'polypeptide(L)'
;MQFTVKKVIAAVANEQLPFIDVQIESENTSDEVVSFRPSLAQLATSTGVQIDEPSLLESDELIDEYVGKVNDSGSIIYVFDNEEDIKDLDSIRLRISAPFSEDIKALGDKLDLKINLEH
;
A
#
# COMPACT_ATOMS: atom_id res chain seq x y z
N MET A 1 2.72 -10.22 -12.12
CA MET A 1 2.94 -9.35 -10.94
C MET A 1 2.73 -10.19 -9.69
N GLN A 2 3.69 -10.20 -8.80
CA GLN A 2 3.55 -10.72 -7.44
C GLN A 2 3.61 -9.53 -6.47
N PHE A 3 2.82 -9.59 -5.39
CA PHE A 3 2.77 -8.55 -4.38
C PHE A 3 2.63 -9.18 -3.01
N THR A 4 3.42 -8.69 -2.05
CA THR A 4 3.42 -9.17 -0.68
C THR A 4 3.43 -7.99 0.28
N VAL A 5 2.53 -8.01 1.27
CA VAL A 5 2.66 -7.15 2.45
C VAL A 5 3.57 -7.86 3.45
N LYS A 6 4.71 -7.26 3.77
CA LYS A 6 5.69 -7.81 4.71
C LYS A 6 5.31 -7.53 6.15
N LYS A 7 4.88 -6.29 6.42
CA LYS A 7 4.58 -5.82 7.76
C LYS A 7 3.62 -4.65 7.70
N VAL A 8 2.80 -4.50 8.73
CA VAL A 8 2.01 -3.31 8.99
C VAL A 8 2.36 -2.79 10.38
N ILE A 9 2.64 -1.50 10.50
CA ILE A 9 2.90 -0.81 11.77
C ILE A 9 1.92 0.34 11.87
N ALA A 10 1.13 0.36 12.94
CA ALA A 10 0.33 1.52 13.32
C ALA A 10 0.97 2.15 14.57
N ALA A 11 1.29 3.44 14.51
CA ALA A 11 1.98 4.12 15.61
C ALA A 11 1.73 5.62 15.62
N VAL A 12 2.06 6.23 16.75
CA VAL A 12 2.18 7.68 16.92
C VAL A 12 3.66 7.98 17.17
N ALA A 13 4.30 8.74 16.29
CA ALA A 13 5.71 9.10 16.44
C ALA A 13 5.87 10.49 17.05
N ASN A 14 6.64 10.63 18.13
CA ASN A 14 7.19 11.91 18.63
C ASN A 14 6.21 13.10 18.72
N GLU A 15 4.98 12.91 19.21
CA GLU A 15 3.92 13.95 19.26
C GLU A 15 3.52 14.52 17.88
N GLN A 16 3.90 13.83 16.80
CA GLN A 16 3.46 14.06 15.44
C GLN A 16 2.25 13.20 15.10
N LEU A 17 1.66 13.52 13.95
CA LEU A 17 0.50 12.88 13.36
C LEU A 17 0.61 11.34 13.40
N PRO A 18 -0.46 10.63 13.82
CA PRO A 18 -0.52 9.18 13.77
C PRO A 18 -0.34 8.67 12.35
N PHE A 19 0.21 7.47 12.21
CA PHE A 19 0.43 6.88 10.89
C PHE A 19 0.26 5.36 10.87
N ILE A 20 0.05 4.85 9.66
CA ILE A 20 0.13 3.43 9.33
C ILE A 20 1.19 3.26 8.23
N ASP A 21 2.26 2.54 8.56
CA ASP A 21 3.30 2.10 7.63
C ASP A 21 2.95 0.68 7.14
N VAL A 22 2.79 0.52 5.82
CA VAL A 22 2.65 -0.78 5.17
C VAL A 22 3.91 -1.05 4.35
N GLN A 23 4.71 -2.00 4.83
CA GLN A 23 5.93 -2.46 4.15
C GLN A 23 5.56 -3.50 3.12
N ILE A 24 5.98 -3.28 1.88
CA ILE A 24 5.56 -4.05 0.72
C ILE A 24 6.75 -4.51 -0.13
N GLU A 25 6.51 -5.56 -0.90
CA GLU A 25 7.38 -6.03 -1.97
C GLU A 25 6.51 -6.34 -3.20
N SER A 26 6.96 -5.89 -4.37
CA SER A 26 6.35 -6.16 -5.66
C SER A 26 7.39 -6.68 -6.65
N GLU A 27 6.98 -7.65 -7.46
CA GLU A 27 7.85 -8.24 -8.48
C GLU A 27 7.09 -8.39 -9.80
N ASN A 28 7.63 -7.78 -10.85
CA ASN A 28 7.27 -8.16 -12.20
C ASN A 28 8.05 -9.42 -12.59
N THR A 29 7.35 -10.55 -12.69
CA THR A 29 7.94 -11.83 -13.07
C THR A 29 8.02 -12.06 -14.59
N SER A 30 7.56 -11.09 -15.39
CA SER A 30 7.52 -11.16 -16.86
C SER A 30 8.59 -10.28 -17.50
N ASP A 31 8.90 -10.52 -18.77
CA ASP A 31 9.79 -9.66 -19.56
C ASP A 31 9.07 -8.45 -20.17
N GLU A 32 7.75 -8.33 -19.98
CA GLU A 32 6.94 -7.23 -20.50
C GLU A 32 6.90 -6.03 -19.54
N VAL A 33 6.48 -4.88 -20.05
CA VAL A 33 6.22 -3.70 -19.24
C VAL A 33 4.87 -3.86 -18.54
N VAL A 34 4.87 -3.69 -17.22
CA VAL A 34 3.66 -3.81 -16.38
C VAL A 34 3.53 -2.58 -15.52
N SER A 35 2.40 -1.88 -15.61
CA SER A 35 2.04 -0.84 -14.66
C SER A 35 1.32 -1.46 -13.46
N PHE A 36 1.82 -1.20 -12.26
CA PHE A 36 1.22 -1.60 -10.99
C PHE A 36 1.54 -0.53 -9.96
N ARG A 37 0.50 0.11 -9.39
CA ARG A 37 0.62 1.39 -8.69
C ARG A 37 0.29 1.29 -7.21
N PRO A 38 1.20 0.77 -6.36
CA PRO A 38 1.02 0.79 -4.90
C PRO A 38 1.02 2.23 -4.35
N SER A 39 1.59 3.18 -5.07
CA SER A 39 1.52 4.62 -4.78
C SER A 39 0.10 5.21 -4.77
N LEU A 40 -0.88 4.49 -5.33
CA LEU A 40 -2.30 4.87 -5.37
C LEU A 40 -3.17 3.86 -4.60
N ALA A 41 -2.58 3.18 -3.62
CA ALA A 41 -3.29 2.23 -2.79
C ALA A 41 -4.27 2.96 -1.85
N GLN A 42 -5.51 2.48 -1.77
CA GLN A 42 -6.51 2.98 -0.84
C GLN A 42 -6.43 2.17 0.46
N LEU A 43 -6.59 2.85 1.59
CA LEU A 43 -6.64 2.26 2.92
C LEU A 43 -7.99 2.55 3.58
N ALA A 44 -8.60 1.52 4.18
CA ALA A 44 -9.69 1.70 5.14
C ALA A 44 -9.33 1.01 6.46
N THR A 45 -9.62 1.65 7.58
CA THR A 45 -9.36 1.14 8.94
C THR A 45 -10.62 0.51 9.54
N SER A 46 -10.44 -0.38 10.54
CA SER A 46 -11.57 -0.88 11.34
C SER A 46 -12.22 0.18 12.22
N THR A 47 -11.52 1.28 12.50
CA THR A 47 -12.03 2.46 13.22
C THR A 47 -12.98 3.31 12.36
N GLY A 48 -13.08 3.03 11.05
CA GLY A 48 -14.04 3.68 10.14
C GLY A 48 -13.46 4.82 9.32
N VAL A 49 -12.14 4.95 9.25
CA VAL A 49 -11.44 5.97 8.47
C VAL A 49 -11.02 5.41 7.12
N GLN A 50 -11.13 6.20 6.05
CA GLN A 50 -10.61 5.88 4.72
C GLN A 50 -9.65 6.96 4.27
N ILE A 51 -8.50 6.55 3.72
CA ILE A 51 -7.54 7.42 3.05
C ILE A 51 -7.35 6.87 1.63
N ASP A 52 -7.51 7.73 0.63
CA ASP A 52 -7.53 7.30 -0.77
C ASP A 52 -6.14 7.00 -1.33
N GLU A 53 -5.09 7.65 -0.82
CA GLU A 53 -3.72 7.49 -1.31
C GLU A 53 -2.70 7.64 -0.16
N PRO A 54 -1.54 6.96 -0.22
CA PRO A 54 -0.43 7.17 0.71
C PRO A 54 0.11 8.61 0.65
N SER A 55 0.79 9.02 1.72
CA SER A 55 1.52 10.29 1.77
C SER A 55 2.68 10.27 0.77
N LEU A 56 2.66 11.20 -0.18
CA LEU A 56 3.76 11.42 -1.13
C LEU A 56 5.05 11.90 -0.46
N LEU A 57 4.95 12.51 0.73
CA LEU A 57 6.11 13.04 1.44
C LEU A 57 6.79 11.99 2.32
N GLU A 58 5.99 11.13 2.95
CA GLU A 58 6.48 10.18 3.96
C GLU A 58 6.75 8.79 3.39
N SER A 59 6.13 8.42 2.25
CA SER A 59 6.34 7.12 1.62
C SER A 59 7.66 7.04 0.87
N ASP A 60 8.20 5.83 0.73
CA ASP A 60 9.32 5.58 -0.18
C ASP A 60 8.90 5.80 -1.63
N GLU A 61 9.85 6.19 -2.48
CA GLU A 61 9.63 6.26 -3.94
C GLU A 61 9.58 4.83 -4.50
N LEU A 62 8.38 4.41 -4.90
CA LEU A 62 8.13 3.08 -5.47
C LEU A 62 7.97 3.13 -6.98
N ILE A 63 8.34 2.02 -7.61
CA ILE A 63 8.16 1.80 -9.04
C ILE A 63 6.68 1.53 -9.32
N ASP A 64 6.10 2.37 -10.17
CA ASP A 64 4.74 2.23 -10.68
C ASP A 64 4.67 1.55 -12.06
N GLU A 65 5.80 1.50 -12.77
CA GLU A 65 5.95 0.89 -14.09
C GLU A 65 7.23 0.02 -14.14
N TYR A 66 7.02 -1.29 -14.25
CA TYR A 66 8.09 -2.28 -14.20
C TYR A 66 8.48 -2.66 -15.61
N VAL A 67 9.70 -2.28 -16.03
CA VAL A 67 10.24 -2.61 -17.35
C VAL A 67 10.97 -3.95 -17.30
N GLY A 68 10.23 -5.03 -17.55
CA GLY A 68 10.72 -6.40 -17.48
C GLY A 68 10.87 -6.92 -16.04
N LYS A 69 11.78 -7.88 -15.85
CA LYS A 69 11.94 -8.60 -14.58
C LYS A 69 12.62 -7.75 -13.51
N VAL A 70 11.83 -7.02 -12.74
CA VAL A 70 12.27 -6.10 -11.69
C VAL A 70 11.51 -6.39 -10.39
N ASN A 71 12.23 -6.31 -9.28
CA ASN A 71 11.69 -6.34 -7.92
C ASN A 71 11.81 -4.94 -7.32
N ASP A 72 10.81 -4.55 -6.54
CA ASP A 72 10.79 -3.32 -5.79
C ASP A 72 10.27 -3.58 -4.36
N SER A 73 10.78 -2.82 -3.40
CA SER A 73 10.39 -2.96 -2.00
C SER A 73 10.52 -1.62 -1.28
N GLY A 74 9.56 -1.32 -0.42
CA GLY A 74 9.56 -0.10 0.37
C GLY A 74 8.30 0.03 1.20
N SER A 75 8.06 1.24 1.67
CA SER A 75 7.01 1.56 2.63
C SER A 75 6.03 2.56 2.01
N ILE A 76 4.74 2.24 2.03
CA ILE A 76 3.68 3.23 1.80
C ILE A 76 3.10 3.66 3.15
N ILE A 77 3.09 4.97 3.40
CA ILE A 77 2.74 5.54 4.70
C ILE A 77 1.45 6.35 4.58
N TYR A 78 0.49 6.06 5.45
CA TYR A 78 -0.76 6.82 5.58
C TYR A 78 -0.70 7.64 6.86
N VAL A 79 -0.88 8.95 6.74
CA VAL A 79 -0.86 9.90 7.87
C VAL A 79 -2.28 10.29 8.22
N PHE A 80 -2.59 10.35 9.52
CA PHE A 80 -3.90 10.67 10.07
C PHE A 80 -3.85 12.00 10.79
N ASP A 81 -4.98 12.69 10.87
CA ASP A 81 -5.06 13.98 11.57
C ASP A 81 -5.18 13.79 13.10
N ASN A 82 -5.78 12.69 13.57
CA ASN A 82 -6.10 12.48 14.99
C ASN A 82 -5.70 11.08 15.48
N GLU A 83 -5.10 10.99 16.68
CA GLU A 83 -4.70 9.70 17.29
C GLU A 83 -5.86 8.72 17.48
N GLU A 84 -7.07 9.23 17.74
CA GLU A 84 -8.27 8.41 17.86
C GLU A 84 -8.60 7.65 16.57
N ASP A 85 -8.09 8.07 15.42
CA ASP A 85 -8.31 7.39 14.13
C ASP A 85 -7.59 6.03 14.05
N ILE A 86 -6.52 5.83 14.83
CA ILE A 86 -5.77 4.56 14.89
C ILE A 86 -5.83 3.89 16.27
N LYS A 87 -6.52 4.51 17.22
CA LYS A 87 -6.75 3.93 18.54
C LYS A 87 -7.69 2.73 18.43
N ASP A 88 -7.37 1.65 19.14
CA ASP A 88 -8.11 0.39 19.09
C ASP A 88 -8.24 -0.19 17.65
N LEU A 89 -7.25 0.07 16.80
CA LEU A 89 -7.20 -0.43 15.42
C LEU A 89 -6.94 -1.93 15.37
N ASP A 90 -7.95 -2.72 15.01
CA ASP A 90 -7.84 -4.18 14.88
C ASP A 90 -7.39 -4.64 13.49
N SER A 91 -7.75 -3.91 12.44
CA SER A 91 -7.43 -4.31 11.07
C SER A 91 -7.43 -3.14 10.10
N ILE A 92 -6.72 -3.33 9.00
CA ILE A 92 -6.78 -2.48 7.82
C ILE A 92 -7.31 -3.27 6.62
N ARG A 93 -7.89 -2.55 5.65
CA ARG A 93 -8.20 -3.05 4.32
C ARG A 93 -7.44 -2.22 3.29
N LEU A 94 -6.53 -2.87 2.58
CA LEU A 94 -5.72 -2.26 1.53
C LEU A 94 -6.27 -2.64 0.17
N ARG A 95 -6.48 -1.66 -0.71
CA ARG A 95 -6.96 -1.90 -2.07
C ARG A 95 -6.02 -1.27 -3.09
N ILE A 96 -5.62 -2.06 -4.08
CA ILE A 96 -4.77 -1.62 -5.20
C ILE A 96 -5.45 -2.02 -6.50
N SER A 97 -5.41 -1.15 -7.51
CA SER A 97 -5.94 -1.47 -8.83
C SER A 97 -5.22 -2.67 -9.45
N ALA A 98 -5.91 -3.35 -10.38
CA ALA A 98 -5.31 -4.46 -11.12
C ALA A 98 -4.04 -3.98 -11.86
N PRO A 99 -2.99 -4.82 -11.96
CA PRO A 99 -1.88 -4.52 -12.85
C PRO A 99 -2.39 -4.50 -14.30
N PHE A 100 -1.80 -3.65 -15.13
CA PHE A 100 -2.15 -3.55 -16.55
C PHE A 100 -0.90 -3.46 -17.44
N SER A 101 -1.03 -3.92 -18.68
CA SER A 101 0.03 -3.80 -19.70
C SER A 101 0.09 -2.39 -20.29
N GLU A 102 1.10 -2.11 -21.12
CA GLU A 102 1.19 -0.85 -21.89
C GLU A 102 -0.09 -0.55 -22.69
N ASP A 103 -0.73 -1.59 -23.25
CA ASP A 103 -2.00 -1.48 -23.97
C ASP A 103 -3.25 -1.30 -23.07
N ILE A 104 -3.07 -1.01 -21.78
CA ILE A 104 -4.16 -0.79 -20.78
C ILE A 104 -5.04 -2.04 -20.59
N LYS A 105 -4.51 -3.22 -20.92
CA LYS A 105 -5.20 -4.49 -20.66
C LYS A 105 -4.92 -4.93 -19.23
N ALA A 106 -5.96 -5.22 -18.45
CA ALA A 106 -5.80 -5.81 -17.13
C ALA A 106 -5.09 -7.17 -17.23
N LEU A 107 -4.06 -7.35 -16.41
CA LEU A 107 -3.21 -8.55 -16.35
C LEU A 107 -3.53 -9.45 -15.14
N GLY A 108 -4.53 -9.07 -14.35
CA GLY A 108 -4.99 -9.78 -13.18
C GLY A 108 -6.17 -9.04 -12.54
N ASP A 109 -6.50 -9.46 -11.33
CA ASP A 109 -7.54 -8.80 -10.54
C ASP A 109 -6.98 -7.62 -9.75
N LYS A 110 -7.88 -6.74 -9.32
CA LYS A 110 -7.56 -5.76 -8.27
C LYS A 110 -7.18 -6.51 -6.99
N LEU A 111 -6.24 -5.93 -6.25
CA LEU A 111 -5.88 -6.42 -4.94
C LEU A 111 -6.79 -5.79 -3.89
N ASP A 112 -7.32 -6.62 -2.99
CA ASP A 112 -8.25 -6.22 -1.93
C ASP A 112 -7.98 -7.10 -0.71
N LEU A 113 -7.09 -6.63 0.16
CA LEU A 113 -6.57 -7.39 1.29
C LEU A 113 -7.13 -6.84 2.58
N LYS A 114 -7.65 -7.72 3.44
CA LYS A 114 -7.87 -7.41 4.85
C LYS A 114 -6.71 -7.97 5.67
N ILE A 115 -6.08 -7.12 6.47
CA ILE A 115 -4.93 -7.46 7.32
C ILE A 115 -5.32 -7.17 8.76
N ASN A 116 -5.30 -8.19 9.61
CA ASN A 116 -5.52 -8.01 11.05
C ASN A 116 -4.18 -7.67 11.71
N LEU A 117 -4.19 -6.72 12.64
CA LEU A 117 -3.01 -6.34 13.41
C LEU A 117 -2.88 -7.24 14.64
N GLU A 118 -1.66 -7.66 14.94
CA GLU A 118 -1.37 -8.36 16.19
C GLU A 118 -1.12 -7.33 17.30
N HIS A 119 -1.81 -7.50 18.43
CA HIS A 119 -1.72 -6.64 19.63
C HIS A 119 -0.86 -7.29 20.71
#